data_AF-A0A2V6KDQ9-F1
#
_entry.id   AF-A0A2V6KDQ9-F1
#
_cell.length_a   1.000
_cell.length_b   1.000
_cell.length_c   1.000
_cell.angle_alpha   90.00
_cell.angle_beta   90.00
_cell.angle_gamma   90.00
#
_symmetry.space_group_name_H-M   'P 1'
#
loop_
_entity.id
_entity.type
_entity.pdbx_description
1 polymer ?
#
loop_
_entity_poly.entity_id
_entity_poly.type
_entity_poly.pdbx_seq_one_letter_code
_entity_poly.pdbx_strand_id
1 'polypeptide(L)'
;MASSSVGLLATLLLSLPLRLQAGEVKTYSNLPRHPLTLRDCIAIALGESPKLEATRFDLLAAGAEIRAAQDLLWPNLKGSATGEMFSGSQTSK
;
A
#
# COMPACT_ATOMS: atom_id res chain seq x y z
N MET A 1 4.28 1.92 -33.60
CA MET A 1 5.34 2.15 -32.59
C MET A 1 4.71 1.92 -31.22
N ALA A 2 4.91 0.72 -30.68
CA ALA A 2 4.30 0.24 -29.45
C ALA A 2 5.36 0.30 -28.34
N SER A 3 5.31 1.31 -27.49
CA SER A 3 6.31 1.48 -26.43
C SER A 3 5.83 2.41 -25.30
N SER A 4 4.55 2.30 -24.90
CA SER A 4 4.00 3.06 -23.77
C SER A 4 3.49 2.19 -22.61
N SER A 5 3.31 0.88 -22.79
CA SER A 5 2.80 -0.02 -21.76
C SER A 5 3.85 -0.49 -20.74
N VAL A 6 5.13 -0.50 -21.11
CA VAL A 6 6.22 -0.99 -20.24
C VAL A 6 6.56 0.04 -19.13
N GLY A 7 6.52 1.33 -19.45
CA GLY A 7 6.86 2.40 -18.50
C GLY A 7 5.88 2.53 -17.34
N LEU A 8 4.58 2.33 -17.61
CA LEU A 8 3.50 2.41 -16.63
C LEU A 8 3.50 1.21 -15.65
N LEU A 9 3.90 0.04 -16.14
CA LEU A 9 4.03 -1.16 -15.31
C LEU A 9 5.25 -1.06 -14.40
N ALA A 10 6.35 -0.46 -14.88
CA ALA A 10 7.55 -0.21 -14.10
C ALA A 10 7.32 0.81 -12.96
N THR A 11 6.56 1.88 -13.20
CA THR A 11 6.21 2.85 -12.15
C THR A 11 5.17 2.32 -11.16
N LEU A 12 4.25 1.45 -11.60
CA LEU A 12 3.31 0.76 -10.70
C LEU A 12 4.04 -0.23 -9.77
N LEU A 13 5.03 -0.97 -10.28
CA LEU A 13 5.87 -1.85 -9.46
C LEU A 13 6.76 -1.11 -8.46
N LEU A 14 7.19 0.12 -8.79
CA LEU A 14 8.04 0.93 -7.92
C LEU A 14 7.25 1.64 -6.80
N SER A 15 5.97 1.92 -7.03
CA SER A 15 5.08 2.62 -6.08
C SER A 15 4.23 1.69 -5.23
N LEU A 16 4.07 0.42 -5.65
CA LEU A 16 3.44 -0.58 -4.81
C LEU A 16 4.38 -0.88 -3.64
N PRO A 17 4.01 -0.58 -2.39
CA PRO A 17 4.75 -1.08 -1.25
C PRO A 17 4.45 -2.57 -1.22
N LEU A 18 5.21 -3.35 -1.99
CA LEU A 18 5.21 -4.79 -1.91
C LEU A 18 5.82 -5.13 -0.55
N ARG A 19 5.03 -4.96 0.50
CA ARG A 19 5.17 -5.63 1.78
C ARG A 19 4.78 -7.08 1.56
N LEU A 20 5.47 -7.73 0.62
CA LEU A 20 5.75 -9.15 0.75
C LEU A 20 6.68 -9.22 1.97
N GLN A 21 6.11 -9.09 3.18
CA GLN A 21 6.65 -9.86 4.28
C GLN A 21 6.37 -11.30 3.88
N ALA A 22 7.25 -11.84 3.01
CA ALA A 22 7.52 -13.27 3.00
C ALA A 22 7.67 -13.59 4.47
N GLY A 23 6.72 -14.37 5.01
CA GLY A 23 6.68 -14.68 6.42
C GLY A 23 8.00 -15.36 6.75
N GLU A 24 8.97 -14.57 7.22
CA GLU A 24 10.14 -15.09 7.87
C GLU A 24 9.58 -15.94 8.99
N VAL A 25 9.80 -17.25 8.88
CA VAL A 25 9.71 -18.13 10.02
C VAL A 25 10.62 -17.49 11.05
N LYS A 26 10.02 -16.77 12.01
CA LYS A 26 10.72 -16.13 13.13
C LYS A 26 11.48 -17.25 13.81
N THR A 27 12.75 -17.39 13.46
CA THR A 27 13.64 -18.32 14.12
C THR A 27 13.82 -17.74 15.51
N TYR A 28 13.39 -18.50 16.52
CA TYR A 28 13.33 -18.18 17.94
C TYR A 28 14.71 -17.84 18.52
N SER A 29 15.28 -16.71 18.10
CA SER A 29 16.61 -16.24 18.46
C SER A 29 16.57 -15.28 19.66
N ASN A 30 15.37 -14.92 20.12
CA ASN A 30 15.17 -13.96 21.22
C ASN A 30 14.35 -14.56 22.37
N LEU A 31 14.51 -15.86 22.63
CA LEU A 31 13.96 -16.46 23.84
C LEU A 31 14.79 -15.98 25.04
N PRO A 32 14.15 -15.64 26.17
CA PRO A 32 14.87 -15.27 27.37
C PRO A 32 15.81 -16.40 27.80
N ARG A 33 17.03 -16.05 28.26
CA ARG A 33 17.99 -17.02 28.81
C ARG A 33 17.64 -17.51 30.21
N HIS A 34 16.56 -17.00 30.79
CA HIS A 34 16.01 -17.45 32.07
C HIS A 34 14.82 -18.40 31.85
N PRO A 35 14.45 -19.22 32.86
CA PRO A 35 13.23 -20.00 32.80
C PRO A 35 12.03 -19.10 32.43
N LEU A 36 11.22 -19.57 31.47
CA LEU A 36 10.05 -18.83 31.02
C LEU A 36 9.06 -18.68 32.17
N THR A 37 8.74 -17.44 32.50
CA THR A 37 7.66 -17.13 33.41
C THR A 37 6.32 -17.20 32.67
N LEU A 38 5.21 -17.35 33.40
CA LEU A 38 3.87 -17.30 32.80
C LEU A 38 3.67 -16.02 31.98
N ARG A 39 4.22 -14.89 32.44
CA ARG A 39 4.13 -13.61 31.74
C ARG A 39 4.84 -13.65 30.39
N ASP A 40 6.00 -14.32 30.32
CA ASP A 40 6.73 -14.49 29.07
C ASP A 40 5.94 -15.35 28.09
N CYS A 41 5.34 -16.45 28.57
CA CYS A 41 4.48 -17.30 27.74
C CYS A 41 3.28 -16.54 27.18
N ILE A 42 2.65 -15.67 27.98
CA ILE A 42 1.55 -14.81 27.52
C ILE A 42 2.04 -13.82 26.47
N ALA A 43 3.18 -13.15 26.71
CA ALA A 43 3.73 -12.18 25.77
C ALA A 43 4.08 -12.81 24.42
N ILE A 44 4.70 -13.99 24.43
CA ILE A 44 5.01 -14.77 23.23
C ILE A 44 3.72 -15.16 22.51
N ALA A 45 2.75 -15.74 23.23
CA ALA A 45 1.48 -16.17 22.64
C ALA A 45 0.70 -15.01 22.00
N LEU A 46 0.70 -13.83 22.62
CA LEU A 46 0.06 -12.64 22.06
C LEU A 46 0.83 -12.09 20.85
N GLY A 47 2.16 -12.07 20.91
CA GLY A 47 3.02 -11.56 19.84
C GLY A 47 3.07 -12.45 18.60
N GLU A 48 2.73 -13.73 18.73
CA GLU A 48 2.74 -14.72 17.65
C GLU A 48 1.34 -15.17 17.22
N SER A 49 0.28 -14.68 17.87
CA SER A 49 -1.09 -15.09 17.56
C SER A 49 -1.51 -14.64 16.16
N PRO A 50 -1.75 -15.56 15.21
CA PRO A 50 -2.19 -15.19 13.86
C PRO A 50 -3.58 -14.54 13.87
N LYS A 51 -4.42 -14.91 14.86
CA LYS A 51 -5.76 -14.34 15.03
C LYS A 51 -5.69 -12.85 15.42
N LEU A 52 -4.81 -12.50 16.35
CA LEU A 52 -4.62 -11.10 16.75
C LEU A 52 -4.01 -10.27 15.63
N GLU A 53 -3.10 -10.86 14.86
CA GLU A 53 -2.53 -10.23 13.68
C GLU A 53 -3.60 -9.97 12.60
N ALA A 54 -4.48 -10.94 12.33
CA ALA A 54 -5.61 -10.74 11.42
C ALA A 54 -6.53 -9.60 11.89
N THR A 55 -6.92 -9.60 13.17
CA THR A 55 -7.74 -8.52 13.74
C THR A 55 -7.05 -7.16 13.68
N ARG A 56 -5.71 -7.10 13.75
CA ARG A 56 -4.96 -5.86 13.55
C ARG A 56 -5.13 -5.33 12.12
N PHE A 57 -5.11 -6.20 11.12
CA PHE A 57 -5.38 -5.81 9.73
C PHE A 57 -6.82 -5.36 9.53
N ASP A 58 -7.80 -6.01 10.17
CA ASP A 58 -9.20 -5.58 10.13
C ASP A 58 -9.36 -4.15 10.67
N LEU A 59 -8.68 -3.82 11.77
CA LEU A 59 -8.66 -2.47 12.33
C LEU A 59 -8.06 -1.45 11.35
N LEU A 60 -6.92 -1.80 10.74
CA LEU A 60 -6.27 -0.93 9.74
C LEU A 60 -7.16 -0.69 8.51
N ALA A 61 -7.87 -1.73 8.06
CA ALA A 61 -8.83 -1.63 6.96
C ALA A 61 -10.00 -0.70 7.31
N ALA A 62 -10.62 -0.90 8.47
CA ALA A 62 -11.69 -0.01 8.94
C ALA A 62 -11.21 1.45 9.08
N GLY A 63 -9.98 1.66 9.55
CA GLY A 63 -9.37 2.99 9.60
C GLY A 63 -9.18 3.63 8.22
N ALA A 64 -8.83 2.83 7.21
CA ALA A 64 -8.73 3.29 5.83
C ALA A 64 -10.11 3.64 5.24
N GLU A 65 -11.15 2.85 5.54
CA GLU A 65 -12.54 3.14 5.14
C GLU A 65 -13.05 4.45 5.74
N ILE A 66 -12.77 4.69 7.02
CA ILE A 66 -13.11 5.97 7.69
C ILE A 66 -12.42 7.13 6.99
N ARG A 67 -11.13 7.01 6.68
CA ARG A 67 -10.39 8.06 5.98
C ARG A 67 -10.95 8.31 4.58
N ALA A 68 -11.24 7.25 3.82
CA ALA A 68 -11.86 7.37 2.51
C ALA A 68 -13.22 8.08 2.58
N ALA A 69 -14.04 7.78 3.60
CA ALA A 69 -15.30 8.49 3.81
C ALA A 69 -15.10 9.98 4.16
N GLN A 70 -14.06 10.31 4.93
CA GLN A 70 -13.71 11.70 5.23
C GLN A 70 -13.21 12.46 3.98
N ASP A 71 -12.47 11.78 3.10
CA ASP A 71 -11.97 12.38 1.85
C ASP A 71 -13.12 12.81 0.93
N LEU A 72 -14.29 12.14 1.01
CA LEU A 72 -15.49 12.51 0.26
C LEU A 72 -16.11 13.84 0.71
N LEU A 73 -15.77 14.37 1.89
CA LEU A 73 -16.25 15.67 2.37
C LEU A 73 -15.58 16.84 1.66
N TRP A 74 -14.41 16.62 1.05
CA TRP A 74 -13.63 17.67 0.41
C TRP A 74 -13.84 17.67 -1.11
N PRO A 75 -13.75 18.83 -1.77
CA PRO A 75 -13.81 18.89 -3.22
C PRO A 75 -12.62 18.16 -3.85
N ASN A 76 -12.89 17.34 -4.87
CA ASN A 76 -11.86 16.61 -5.59
C ASN A 76 -11.18 17.54 -6.61
N LEU A 77 -9.97 18.01 -6.27
CA LEU A 77 -9.17 18.86 -7.15
C LEU A 77 -8.43 18.00 -8.17
N LYS A 78 -8.80 18.12 -9.45
CA LYS A 78 -8.11 17.47 -10.58
C LYS A 78 -7.60 18.53 -11.55
N GLY A 79 -6.37 18.35 -12.03
CA GLY A 79 -5.79 19.15 -13.11
C GLY A 79 -5.79 18.36 -14.42
N SER A 80 -6.13 19.02 -15.52
CA SER A 80 -5.97 18.49 -16.88
C SER A 80 -5.37 19.58 -17.76
N ALA A 81 -4.48 19.20 -18.68
CA ALA A 81 -3.90 20.08 -19.68
C ALA A 81 -4.07 19.43 -21.05
N THR A 82 -4.66 20.15 -21.98
CA THR A 82 -4.82 19.73 -23.38
C THR A 82 -4.20 20.79 -24.29
N GLY A 83 -3.62 20.36 -25.41
CA GLY A 83 -3.03 21.23 -26.42
C GLY A 83 -3.58 20.87 -27.79
N GLU A 84 -4.11 21.86 -28.50
CA GLU A 84 -4.60 21.71 -29.86
C GLU A 84 -3.68 22.50 -30.81
N MET A 85 -3.30 21.88 -31.92
CA MET A 85 -2.48 22.50 -32.96
C MET A 85 -3.33 22.77 -34.19
N PHE A 86 -3.44 24.04 -34.58
CA PHE A 86 -4.15 24.45 -35.79
C PHE A 86 -3.13 24.66 -36.92
N SER A 87 -3.37 24.01 -38.06
CA SER A 87 -2.64 24.29 -39.31
C SER A 87 -3.64 24.64 -40.41
N GLY A 88 -3.47 25.80 -41.04
CA GLY A 88 -4.20 26.21 -42.24
C GLY A 88 -3.34 26.12 -43.48
N SER A 89 -3.94 25.77 -44.63
CA SER A 89 -3.31 25.87 -45.94
C SER A 89 -3.63 27.21 -46.61
N GLN A 90 -2.64 27.79 -47.29
CA GLN A 90 -2.76 29.06 -47.98
C GLN A 90 -3.72 28.93 -49.18
N THR A 91 -4.77 29.72 -49.23
CA THR A 91 -5.65 29.83 -50.40
C THR A 91 -5.16 30.98 -51.30
N SER A 92 -4.87 30.67 -52.56
CA SER A 92 -4.56 31.68 -53.59
C SER A 92 -5.85 32.25 -54.17
N LYS A 93 -5.78 33.52 -54.57
CA LYS A 93 -6.80 34.25 -55.34
C LYS A 93 -6.87 33.75 -56.78
#